data_AF-A0A1J4TAY7-F1
#
_entry.id   AF-A0A1J4TAY7-F1
#
_cell.length_a   1.000
_cell.length_b   1.000
_cell.length_c   1.000
_cell.angle_alpha   90.00
_cell.angle_beta   90.00
_cell.angle_gamma   90.00
#
_symmetry.space_group_name_H-M   'P 1'
#
loop_
_entity.id
_entity.type
_entity.pdbx_description
1 polymer ?
#
loop_
_entity_poly.entity_id
_entity_poly.type
_entity_poly.pdbx_seq_one_letter_code
_entity_poly.pdbx_strand_id
1 'polypeptide(L)'
;MDLKSELKQLNETLNNKEGSNIKNSSQSGKRKKNYIFTDKPKRIKKHKIKGEDILNKSINNPVWLSVSEAAKIGGVQNKTIRRAIQSRAVKYKVKGNRYLIEITSIIKYLYKKTKLKNKFNDFGIGQYVEKWEE
;
A
#
# COMPACT_ATOMS: atom_id res chain seq x y z
N MET A 1 44.52 -24.30 -5.77
CA MET A 1 43.79 -23.65 -4.65
C MET A 1 42.34 -24.05 -4.77
N ASP A 2 41.90 -24.98 -3.92
CA ASP A 2 40.62 -25.69 -4.07
C ASP A 2 39.47 -24.94 -3.40
N LEU A 3 38.55 -24.43 -4.22
CA LEU A 3 37.31 -23.73 -3.81
C LEU A 3 36.43 -24.55 -2.84
N LYS A 4 36.57 -25.88 -2.84
CA LYS A 4 35.85 -26.78 -1.91
C LYS A 4 36.36 -26.68 -0.46
N SER A 5 37.61 -26.27 -0.27
CA SER A 5 38.20 -26.12 1.07
C SER A 5 37.76 -24.81 1.76
N GLU A 6 37.58 -23.73 1.00
CA GLU A 6 37.07 -22.44 1.51
C GLU A 6 35.60 -22.51 1.94
N LEU A 7 34.75 -23.20 1.17
CA LEU A 7 33.34 -23.37 1.52
C LEU A 7 33.14 -24.22 2.78
N LYS A 8 34.06 -25.14 3.08
CA LYS A 8 34.02 -25.95 4.30
C LYS A 8 34.36 -25.12 5.54
N GLN A 9 35.37 -24.25 5.44
CA GLN A 9 35.78 -23.37 6.54
C GLN A 9 34.70 -22.33 6.89
N LEU A 10 33.99 -21.79 5.89
CA LEU A 10 32.89 -20.84 6.11
C LEU A 10 31.71 -21.47 6.86
N ASN A 11 31.32 -22.71 6.54
CA ASN A 11 30.21 -23.39 7.21
C ASN A 11 30.54 -23.82 8.64
N GLU A 12 31.81 -24.12 8.95
CA GLU A 12 32.25 -24.39 10.32
C GLU A 12 32.22 -23.13 11.21
N THR A 13 32.40 -21.93 10.65
CA THR A 13 32.32 -20.68 11.44
C THR A 13 30.89 -20.26 11.82
N LEU A 14 29.88 -20.64 11.02
CA LEU A 14 28.49 -20.27 11.28
C LEU A 14 27.81 -21.19 12.33
N ASN A 15 28.22 -22.46 12.40
CA ASN A 15 27.66 -23.42 13.36
C ASN A 15 28.22 -23.27 14.79
N ASN A 16 29.28 -22.48 15.00
CA ASN A 16 29.90 -22.27 16.31
C ASN A 16 29.36 -21.04 17.08
N LYS A 17 28.38 -20.31 16.52
CA LYS A 17 27.74 -19.15 17.20
C LYS A 17 26.44 -19.48 17.92
N GLU A 18 25.89 -20.68 17.73
CA GLU A 18 24.67 -21.12 18.40
C GLU A 18 24.99 -22.25 19.40
N GLY A 19 25.42 -21.90 20.62
CA GLY A 19 25.46 -22.89 21.69
C GLY A 19 26.41 -22.60 22.86
N SER A 20 25.94 -21.85 23.86
CA SER A 20 26.12 -22.09 25.32
C SER A 20 25.58 -20.87 26.09
N ASN A 21 24.43 -20.94 26.78
CA ASN A 21 24.17 -21.49 28.13
C ASN A 21 24.94 -20.65 29.21
N ILE A 22 24.45 -20.24 30.39
CA ILE A 22 23.84 -20.93 31.55
C ILE A 22 23.29 -19.79 32.47
N LYS A 23 22.13 -19.83 33.15
CA LYS A 23 21.96 -20.46 34.49
C LYS A 23 20.50 -20.46 34.97
N ASN A 24 20.07 -21.68 35.32
CA ASN A 24 18.99 -21.96 36.25
C ASN A 24 19.29 -21.40 37.64
N SER A 25 18.27 -20.88 38.32
CA SER A 25 18.17 -20.98 39.77
C SER A 25 16.77 -21.45 40.14
N SER A 26 16.74 -22.59 40.80
CA SER A 26 15.56 -23.22 41.37
C SER A 26 15.24 -22.53 42.69
N GLN A 27 14.02 -22.06 42.91
CA GLN A 27 13.41 -22.12 44.24
C GLN A 27 11.89 -21.93 44.21
N SER A 28 11.24 -23.01 44.60
CA SER A 28 9.91 -23.15 45.19
C SER A 28 9.27 -21.87 45.75
N GLY A 29 8.04 -21.58 45.30
CA GLY A 29 7.19 -20.57 45.93
C GLY A 29 5.76 -20.61 45.40
N LYS A 30 4.91 -21.37 46.09
CA LYS A 30 3.45 -21.40 45.86
C LYS A 30 2.86 -19.98 45.89
N ARG A 31 2.18 -19.58 44.82
CA ARG A 31 0.90 -18.83 44.86
C ARG A 31 0.33 -18.70 43.45
N LYS A 32 -0.74 -19.45 43.17
CA LYS A 32 -1.65 -19.15 42.06
C LYS A 32 -2.15 -17.72 42.24
N LYS A 33 -1.70 -16.78 41.41
CA LYS A 33 -2.42 -15.51 41.24
C LYS A 33 -3.47 -15.75 40.17
N ASN A 34 -4.71 -15.91 40.61
CA ASN A 34 -5.87 -15.82 39.75
C ASN A 34 -5.89 -14.41 39.16
N TYR A 35 -5.37 -14.24 37.94
CA TYR A 35 -5.70 -13.06 37.16
C TYR A 35 -7.14 -13.22 36.71
N ILE A 36 -8.03 -12.58 37.45
CA ILE A 36 -9.37 -12.30 36.97
C ILE A 36 -9.17 -11.34 35.78
N PHE A 37 -9.31 -11.85 34.56
CA PHE A 37 -9.38 -11.04 33.34
C PHE A 37 -10.73 -10.29 33.37
N THR A 38 -10.85 -9.22 34.17
CA THR A 38 -12.05 -8.35 34.19
C THR A 38 -11.85 -7.03 33.50
N ASP A 39 -10.83 -6.89 32.68
CA ASP A 39 -10.76 -5.73 31.80
C ASP A 39 -11.40 -6.11 30.47
N LYS A 40 -12.72 -5.85 30.37
CA LYS A 40 -13.42 -5.81 29.08
C LYS A 40 -12.53 -5.05 28.10
N PRO A 41 -12.23 -5.57 26.90
CA PRO A 41 -11.36 -4.87 25.96
C PRO A 41 -11.91 -3.46 25.76
N LYS A 42 -11.08 -2.44 26.04
CA LYS A 42 -11.44 -1.04 25.77
C LYS A 42 -11.86 -0.96 24.31
N ARG A 43 -13.16 -0.79 24.07
CA ARG A 43 -13.76 -0.69 22.75
C ARG A 43 -13.09 0.50 22.06
N ILE A 44 -12.13 0.23 21.18
CA ILE A 44 -11.50 1.26 20.35
C ILE A 44 -12.65 1.89 19.56
N LYS A 45 -12.97 3.14 19.86
CA LYS A 45 -14.02 3.88 19.14
C LYS A 45 -13.55 3.97 17.70
N LYS A 46 -14.23 3.27 16.78
CA LYS A 46 -14.02 3.46 15.34
C LYS A 46 -14.30 4.92 15.04
N HIS A 47 -13.26 5.74 14.88
CA HIS A 47 -13.43 7.07 14.32
C HIS A 47 -13.95 6.90 12.90
N LYS A 48 -15.17 7.36 12.63
CA LYS A 48 -15.76 7.37 11.31
C LYS A 48 -15.01 8.45 10.51
N ILE A 49 -13.95 8.05 9.82
CA ILE A 49 -13.19 8.94 8.94
C ILE A 49 -14.18 9.41 7.86
N LYS A 50 -14.38 10.72 7.71
CA LYS A 50 -15.23 11.24 6.63
C LYS A 50 -14.46 11.09 5.32
N GLY A 51 -15.13 10.66 4.25
CA GLY A 51 -14.49 10.42 2.95
C GLY A 51 -13.76 11.64 2.40
N GLU A 52 -14.23 12.85 2.73
CA GLU A 52 -13.62 14.13 2.35
C GLU A 52 -12.21 14.31 2.92
N ASP A 53 -11.97 13.86 4.15
CA ASP A 53 -10.67 14.00 4.83
C ASP A 53 -9.60 13.14 4.13
N ILE A 54 -10.00 11.98 3.62
CA ILE A 54 -9.11 11.05 2.91
C ILE A 54 -8.66 11.66 1.57
N LEU A 55 -9.56 12.37 0.88
CA LEU A 55 -9.28 12.98 -0.42
C LEU A 55 -8.41 14.23 -0.32
N ASN A 56 -8.37 14.88 0.85
CA ASN A 56 -7.58 16.09 1.11
C ASN A 56 -6.26 15.80 1.84
N LYS A 57 -6.07 14.58 2.33
CA LYS A 57 -4.84 14.15 2.99
C LYS A 57 -3.64 14.22 2.04
N SER A 58 -2.53 14.78 2.51
CA SER A 58 -1.25 14.74 1.79
C SER A 58 -0.76 13.29 1.69
N ILE A 59 -0.50 12.84 0.47
CA ILE A 59 -0.01 11.48 0.21
C ILE A 59 1.52 11.54 0.19
N ASN A 60 2.18 10.82 1.10
CA ASN A 60 3.65 10.82 1.17
C ASN A 60 4.27 10.22 -0.10
N ASN A 61 3.67 9.15 -0.63
CA ASN A 61 4.17 8.43 -1.81
C ASN A 61 3.07 8.35 -2.89
N PRO A 62 2.85 9.42 -3.67
CA PRO A 62 1.84 9.42 -4.71
C PRO A 62 2.24 8.47 -5.85
N VAL A 63 1.27 7.71 -6.34
CA VAL A 63 1.46 6.82 -7.49
C VAL A 63 1.36 7.65 -8.77
N TRP A 64 2.42 7.56 -9.59
CA TRP A 64 2.56 8.26 -10.85
C TRP A 64 2.39 7.28 -12.01
N LEU A 65 1.51 7.60 -12.94
CA LEU A 65 1.16 6.76 -14.08
C LEU A 65 1.55 7.46 -15.38
N SER A 66 2.01 6.68 -16.36
CA SER A 66 2.08 7.16 -17.74
C SER A 66 0.69 7.44 -18.31
N VAL A 67 0.63 8.17 -19.42
CA VAL A 67 -0.63 8.46 -20.14
C VAL A 67 -1.38 7.18 -20.50
N SER A 68 -0.68 6.14 -20.95
CA SER A 68 -1.29 4.88 -21.38
C SER A 68 -1.83 4.06 -20.21
N GLU A 69 -1.11 4.04 -19.08
CA GLU A 69 -1.57 3.35 -17.87
C GLU A 69 -2.79 4.06 -17.26
N ALA A 70 -2.75 5.39 -17.19
CA ALA A 70 -3.87 6.21 -16.76
C ALA A 70 -5.13 5.97 -17.61
N ALA A 71 -4.95 5.82 -18.93
CA ALA A 71 -6.04 5.53 -19.86
C ALA A 71 -6.66 4.15 -19.61
N LYS A 72 -5.82 3.12 -19.38
CA LYS A 72 -6.27 1.76 -19.06
C LYS A 72 -7.02 1.69 -17.73
N ILE A 73 -6.45 2.27 -16.67
CA ILE A 73 -7.13 2.34 -15.36
C ILE A 73 -8.44 3.12 -15.46
N GLY A 74 -8.45 4.17 -16.27
CA GLY A 74 -9.60 5.04 -16.46
C GLY A 74 -10.71 4.49 -17.37
N GLY A 75 -10.49 3.40 -18.10
CA GLY A 75 -11.43 2.93 -19.14
C GLY A 75 -11.63 3.96 -20.27
N VAL A 76 -10.62 4.80 -20.55
CA VAL A 76 -10.71 5.89 -21.53
C VAL A 76 -9.59 5.81 -22.56
N GLN A 77 -9.75 6.53 -23.67
CA GLN A 77 -8.70 6.63 -24.67
C GLN A 77 -7.55 7.55 -24.22
N ASN A 78 -6.34 7.28 -24.70
CA ASN A 78 -5.15 8.13 -24.47
C ASN A 78 -5.40 9.61 -24.81
N LYS A 79 -6.18 9.89 -25.85
CA LYS A 79 -6.54 11.27 -26.26
C LYS A 79 -7.31 12.01 -25.16
N THR A 80 -8.15 11.33 -24.40
CA THR A 80 -8.89 11.93 -23.27
C THR A 80 -7.95 12.37 -22.17
N ILE A 81 -6.99 11.51 -21.80
CA ILE A 81 -5.99 11.84 -20.79
C ILE A 81 -5.09 12.99 -21.27
N ARG A 82 -4.65 12.98 -22.54
CA ARG A 82 -3.88 14.10 -23.11
C ARG A 82 -4.65 15.42 -23.09
N ARG A 83 -5.95 15.40 -23.40
CA ARG A 83 -6.81 16.59 -23.30
C ARG A 83 -6.94 17.08 -21.86
N ALA A 84 -7.02 16.17 -20.89
CA ALA A 84 -7.06 16.53 -19.47
C ALA A 84 -5.76 17.22 -19.00
N ILE A 85 -4.60 16.77 -19.51
CA ILE A 85 -3.30 17.44 -19.30
C ILE A 85 -3.33 18.85 -19.91
N GLN A 86 -3.75 18.97 -21.18
CA GLN A 86 -3.82 20.26 -21.88
C GLN A 86 -4.74 21.26 -21.17
N SER A 87 -5.88 20.81 -20.67
CA SER A 87 -6.81 21.66 -19.93
C SER A 87 -6.44 21.83 -18.45
N ARG A 88 -5.26 21.36 -18.02
CA ARG A 88 -4.77 21.38 -16.63
C ARG A 88 -5.77 20.81 -15.60
N ALA A 89 -6.60 19.85 -16.03
CA ALA A 89 -7.62 19.24 -15.17
C ALA A 89 -7.06 18.13 -14.28
N VAL A 90 -5.82 17.71 -14.52
CA VAL A 90 -5.10 16.70 -13.74
C VAL A 90 -3.72 17.20 -13.33
N LYS A 91 -3.24 16.75 -12.17
CA LYS A 91 -1.86 16.96 -11.71
C LYS A 91 -0.93 16.02 -12.47
N TYR A 92 0.11 16.59 -13.07
CA TYR A 92 1.11 15.85 -13.80
C TYR A 92 2.51 16.42 -13.53
N LYS A 93 3.52 15.60 -13.77
CA LYS A 93 4.93 15.97 -13.83
C LYS A 93 5.53 15.43 -15.12
N VAL A 94 6.58 16.08 -15.60
CA VAL A 94 7.33 15.62 -16.77
C VAL A 94 8.64 15.02 -16.27
N LYS A 95 8.91 13.76 -16.60
CA LYS A 95 10.19 13.09 -16.29
C LYS A 95 10.85 12.69 -17.61
N GLY A 96 11.92 13.38 -17.98
CA GLY A 96 12.51 13.28 -19.32
C GLY A 96 11.50 13.71 -20.38
N ASN A 97 11.23 12.85 -21.37
CA ASN A 97 10.27 13.12 -22.45
C ASN A 97 8.88 12.49 -22.22
N ARG A 98 8.53 12.16 -20.97
CA ARG A 98 7.28 11.43 -20.66
C ARG A 98 6.46 12.16 -19.60
N TYR A 99 5.16 12.28 -19.86
CA TYR A 99 4.18 12.75 -18.90
C TYR A 99 3.86 11.65 -17.91
N LEU A 100 3.95 12.00 -16.63
CA LEU A 100 3.52 11.19 -15.50
C LEU A 100 2.41 11.92 -14.77
N ILE A 101 1.35 11.21 -14.43
CA ILE A 101 0.11 11.78 -13.93
C ILE A 101 -0.19 11.14 -12.58
N GLU A 102 -0.62 11.94 -11.61
CA GLU A 102 -0.98 11.43 -10.29
C GLU A 102 -2.32 10.66 -10.35
N ILE A 103 -2.33 9.43 -9.82
CA ILE A 103 -3.52 8.56 -9.86
C ILE A 103 -4.75 9.21 -9.21
N THR A 104 -4.58 9.84 -8.05
CA THR A 104 -5.65 10.50 -7.30
C THR A 104 -6.28 11.61 -8.13
N SER A 105 -5.46 12.36 -8.86
CA SER A 105 -5.95 13.43 -9.71
C SER A 105 -6.73 12.91 -10.93
N ILE A 106 -6.33 11.76 -11.49
CA ILE A 106 -7.07 11.11 -12.58
C ILE A 106 -8.44 10.64 -12.09
N ILE A 107 -8.51 9.97 -10.95
CA ILE A 107 -9.77 9.47 -10.40
C ILE A 107 -10.73 10.65 -10.14
N LYS A 108 -10.24 11.73 -9.51
CA LYS A 108 -11.03 12.98 -9.33
C LYS A 108 -11.54 13.55 -10.65
N TYR A 109 -10.71 13.54 -11.70
CA TYR A 109 -11.11 13.99 -13.03
C TYR A 109 -12.19 13.10 -13.66
N LEU A 110 -12.08 11.78 -13.55
CA LEU A 110 -13.04 10.82 -14.12
C LEU A 110 -14.40 10.92 -13.44
N TYR A 111 -14.42 11.15 -12.12
CA TYR A 111 -15.67 11.32 -11.35
C TYR A 111 -16.34 12.68 -11.60
N LYS A 112 -15.67 13.65 -12.23
CA LYS A 112 -16.24 14.99 -12.48
C LYS A 112 -17.42 14.98 -13.46
N LYS A 113 -17.44 14.05 -14.42
CA LYS A 113 -18.50 13.95 -15.45
C LYS A 113 -19.11 12.55 -15.44
N THR A 114 -20.43 12.47 -15.47
CA THR A 114 -21.17 11.19 -15.48
C THR A 114 -20.70 10.25 -16.58
N LYS A 115 -20.49 10.76 -17.80
CA LYS A 115 -19.99 9.95 -18.93
C LYS A 115 -18.61 9.35 -18.67
N LEU A 116 -17.72 10.06 -17.98
CA LEU A 116 -16.38 9.56 -17.66
C LEU A 116 -16.45 8.59 -16.47
N LYS A 117 -17.29 8.86 -15.48
CA LYS A 117 -17.56 7.97 -14.34
C LYS A 117 -18.09 6.61 -14.82
N ASN A 118 -19.07 6.61 -15.72
CA ASN A 118 -19.60 5.37 -16.29
C ASN A 118 -18.49 4.59 -17.02
N LYS A 119 -17.66 5.27 -17.82
CA LYS A 119 -16.53 4.59 -18.47
C LYS A 119 -15.51 4.00 -17.49
N PHE A 120 -15.23 4.71 -16.41
CA PHE A 120 -14.36 4.23 -15.35
C PHE A 120 -14.93 2.99 -14.67
N ASN A 121 -16.24 2.97 -14.44
CA ASN A 121 -16.95 1.85 -13.85
C ASN A 121 -17.05 0.65 -14.79
N ASP A 122 -17.40 0.87 -16.06
CA ASP A 122 -17.73 -0.21 -16.99
C ASP A 122 -16.48 -0.77 -17.72
N PHE A 123 -15.51 0.10 -18.03
CA PHE A 123 -14.34 -0.26 -18.85
C PHE A 123 -13.00 -0.02 -18.13
N GLY A 124 -13.01 0.65 -16.99
CA GLY A 124 -11.82 0.96 -16.19
C GLY A 124 -11.62 -0.04 -15.07
N ILE A 125 -11.03 0.42 -13.96
CA ILE A 125 -10.83 -0.45 -12.79
C ILE A 125 -12.14 -0.89 -12.14
N GLY A 126 -13.23 -0.12 -12.33
CA GLY A 126 -14.52 -0.45 -11.75
C GLY A 126 -15.13 -1.73 -12.30
N GLN A 127 -14.67 -2.21 -13.47
CA GLN A 127 -15.12 -3.49 -14.03
C GLN A 127 -14.72 -4.69 -13.14
N TYR A 128 -13.71 -4.50 -12.29
CA TYR A 128 -13.22 -5.48 -11.33
C TYR A 128 -13.78 -5.27 -9.92
N VAL A 129 -14.74 -4.34 -9.76
CA VAL A 129 -15.36 -4.01 -8.46
C VAL A 129 -16.82 -4.43 -8.49
N GLU A 130 -17.16 -5.48 -7.74
CA GLU A 130 -18.54 -5.98 -7.66
C GLU A 130 -19.49 -4.95 -7.02
N LYS A 131 -19.04 -4.28 -5.96
CA LYS A 131 -19.80 -3.24 -5.27
C LYS A 131 -18.84 -2.21 -4.67
N TRP A 132 -19.15 -0.93 -4.85
CA TRP A 132 -18.45 0.14 -4.15
C TRP A 132 -18.98 0.23 -2.71
N GLU A 133 -18.06 0.24 -1.75
CA GLU A 133 -18.38 0.53 -0.35
C GLU A 133 -18.72 2.03 -0.21
N GLU A 134 -19.88 2.33 0.38
CA GLU A 134 -20.36 3.70 0.68
C GLU A 134 -20.06 4.11 2.13
#